data_AF-A0A7V5WDV2-F1
#
_entry.id   AF-A0A7V5WDV2-F1
#
_cell.length_a   1.000
_cell.length_b   1.000
_cell.length_c   1.000
_cell.angle_alpha   90.00
_cell.angle_beta   90.00
_cell.angle_gamma   90.00
#
_symmetry.space_group_name_H-M   'P 1'
#
loop_
_entity.id
_entity.type
_entity.pdbx_description
1 polymer ?
#
loop_
_entity_poly.entity_id
_entity_poly.type
_entity_poly.pdbx_seq_one_letter_code
_entity_poly.pdbx_strand_id
1 'polypeptide(L)'
;MTRRHSLLLAIAAGLLSLLGLLALTANGGEPARADEPRAPLSDSAAPPTATVKLVFVHHSCGDNWLSTGNGGLGDALGANNYFVSDTYYGWGPGGIGDNTDIGHWWLWFRGPHSPTYTQALYETTNQHATYTRPMSDPGGENQIIMFKSCFPNSHLGGNPDDPPTTGDNPLRGQSSSSAYHTVANAKGIYNDLLVYFAAHRDKL
;
A
#
# COMPACT_ATOMS: atom_id res chain seq x y z
N MET A 1 -27.37 83.59 -31.92
CA MET A 1 -26.15 84.33 -31.52
C MET A 1 -25.76 83.88 -30.12
N THR A 2 -24.52 83.41 -29.95
CA THR A 2 -23.67 83.43 -28.74
C THR A 2 -24.25 82.86 -27.42
N ARG A 3 -23.72 81.72 -26.94
CA ARG A 3 -22.61 81.61 -25.94
C ARG A 3 -23.08 82.14 -24.55
N ARG A 4 -22.92 81.47 -23.42
CA ARG A 4 -21.99 80.42 -22.99
C ARG A 4 -22.16 80.25 -21.46
N HIS A 5 -21.67 79.12 -20.93
CA HIS A 5 -21.13 78.91 -19.57
C HIS A 5 -22.12 78.83 -18.39
N SER A 6 -21.96 78.03 -17.33
CA SER A 6 -21.26 76.77 -16.99
C SER A 6 -21.11 76.80 -15.46
N LEU A 7 -21.32 75.66 -14.78
CA LEU A 7 -20.74 75.27 -13.47
C LEU A 7 -21.38 75.98 -12.22
N LEU A 8 -21.70 75.37 -11.06
CA LEU A 8 -21.14 74.24 -10.28
C LEU A 8 -22.06 73.84 -9.07
N LEU A 9 -21.99 72.54 -8.73
CA LEU A 9 -21.95 71.86 -7.41
C LEU A 9 -23.09 71.85 -6.34
N ALA A 10 -23.26 70.62 -5.78
CA ALA A 10 -23.54 70.21 -4.37
C ALA A 10 -24.96 69.67 -4.07
N ILE A 11 -25.26 68.65 -3.23
CA ILE A 11 -24.56 67.60 -2.44
C ILE A 11 -25.65 66.57 -1.99
N ALA A 12 -25.27 65.27 -1.97
CA ALA A 12 -25.67 64.11 -1.14
C ALA A 12 -27.12 63.63 -0.83
N ALA A 13 -27.21 62.28 -0.79
CA ALA A 13 -28.00 61.33 0.02
C ALA A 13 -28.83 60.37 -0.88
N GLY A 14 -28.89 59.03 -0.75
CA GLY A 14 -28.40 58.02 0.19
C GLY A 14 -29.25 56.73 -0.01
N LEU A 15 -28.66 55.54 0.22
CA LEU A 15 -29.27 54.18 0.34
C LEU A 15 -29.96 53.54 -0.89
N LEU A 16 -30.11 52.22 -1.05
CA LEU A 16 -29.38 50.97 -0.72
C LEU A 16 -30.26 49.83 -1.32
N SER A 17 -29.64 48.74 -1.83
CA SER A 17 -30.21 47.37 -2.03
C SER A 17 -31.28 47.21 -3.15
N LEU A 18 -31.46 46.09 -3.87
CA LEU A 18 -30.91 44.73 -3.96
C LEU A 18 -31.41 44.20 -5.33
N LEU A 19 -30.58 43.55 -6.15
CA LEU A 19 -31.05 42.90 -7.39
C LEU A 19 -30.59 41.44 -7.38
N GLY A 20 -31.55 40.54 -7.18
CA GLY A 20 -31.34 39.10 -7.33
C GLY A 20 -31.25 38.72 -8.80
N LEU A 21 -30.37 37.77 -9.10
CA LEU A 21 -30.43 37.03 -10.35
C LEU A 21 -30.17 35.55 -10.06
N LEU A 22 -31.19 34.76 -10.38
CA LEU A 22 -31.26 33.32 -10.33
C LEU A 22 -30.39 32.75 -11.46
N ALA A 23 -29.43 31.87 -11.15
CA ALA A 23 -28.76 31.04 -12.14
C ALA A 23 -28.86 29.57 -11.71
N LEU A 24 -29.68 28.82 -12.46
CA LEU A 24 -29.81 27.38 -12.38
C LEU A 24 -28.69 26.76 -13.24
N THR A 25 -27.80 25.97 -12.64
CA THR A 25 -26.89 25.10 -13.40
C THR A 25 -26.89 23.70 -12.83
N ALA A 26 -26.89 22.74 -13.75
CA ALA A 26 -27.19 21.33 -13.60
C ALA A 26 -26.33 20.57 -12.58
N ASN A 27 -26.97 19.69 -11.80
CA ASN A 27 -26.31 18.58 -11.11
C ASN A 27 -25.86 17.53 -12.14
N GLY A 28 -24.70 17.77 -12.77
CA GLY A 28 -23.90 16.70 -13.32
C GLY A 28 -23.15 16.03 -12.16
N GLY A 29 -23.41 14.75 -11.91
CA GLY A 29 -22.58 13.97 -10.99
C GLY A 29 -21.15 13.95 -11.50
N GLU A 30 -20.22 14.47 -10.70
CA GLU A 30 -18.80 14.34 -10.99
C GLU A 30 -18.40 12.87 -10.94
N PRO A 31 -17.62 12.37 -11.91
CA PRO A 31 -16.99 11.07 -11.79
C PRO A 31 -16.03 11.09 -10.60
N ALA A 32 -16.01 10.02 -9.82
CA ALA A 32 -15.09 9.86 -8.71
C ALA A 32 -13.65 10.12 -9.19
N ARG A 33 -13.04 11.16 -8.62
CA ARG A 33 -11.65 11.52 -8.89
C ARG A 33 -10.76 10.44 -8.31
N ALA A 34 -10.17 9.62 -9.18
CA ALA A 34 -8.94 8.92 -8.83
C ALA A 34 -7.89 9.99 -8.50
N ASP A 35 -7.17 9.84 -7.37
CA ASP A 35 -6.10 10.70 -6.85
C ASP A 35 -6.41 11.69 -5.72
N GLU A 36 -7.42 11.44 -4.88
CA GLU A 36 -7.40 12.07 -3.54
C GLU A 36 -6.33 11.35 -2.66
N PRO A 37 -5.35 12.08 -2.09
CA PRO A 37 -4.37 11.50 -1.18
C PRO A 37 -5.10 10.91 0.02
N ARG A 38 -5.07 9.58 0.14
CA ARG A 38 -5.69 8.91 1.29
C ARG A 38 -4.95 9.34 2.56
N ALA A 39 -5.71 9.89 3.51
CA ALA A 39 -5.18 10.24 4.82
C ALA A 39 -4.44 9.03 5.43
N PRO A 40 -3.33 9.24 6.16
CA PRO A 40 -2.64 8.15 6.83
C PRO A 40 -3.64 7.38 7.69
N LEU A 41 -3.61 6.05 7.60
CA LEU A 41 -4.39 5.18 8.47
C LEU A 41 -4.08 5.59 9.92
N SER A 42 -5.08 6.07 10.66
CA SER A 42 -4.93 6.32 12.09
C SER A 42 -4.56 5.00 12.78
N ASP A 43 -3.70 5.02 13.81
CA ASP A 43 -3.34 3.87 14.67
C ASP A 43 -4.54 3.38 15.53
N SER A 44 -5.68 3.15 14.89
CA SER A 44 -6.87 2.59 15.51
C SER A 44 -6.81 1.07 15.40
N ALA A 45 -7.05 0.40 16.53
CA ALA A 45 -7.26 -1.05 16.55
C ALA A 45 -8.66 -1.46 16.04
N ALA A 46 -9.53 -0.50 15.71
CA ALA A 46 -10.84 -0.79 15.16
C ALA A 46 -10.73 -1.30 13.71
N PRO A 47 -11.51 -2.31 13.31
CA PRO A 47 -11.55 -2.77 11.93
C PRO A 47 -11.96 -1.66 10.96
N PRO A 48 -11.49 -1.70 9.70
CA PRO A 48 -11.96 -0.79 8.66
C PRO A 48 -13.48 -0.85 8.48
N THR A 49 -14.12 0.30 8.27
CA THR A 49 -15.58 0.35 8.01
C THR A 49 -15.95 -0.09 6.59
N ALA A 50 -15.02 -0.02 5.65
CA ALA A 50 -15.13 -0.52 4.29
C ALA A 50 -14.13 -1.66 4.06
N THR A 51 -14.44 -2.59 3.16
CA THR A 51 -13.55 -3.70 2.84
C THR A 51 -12.21 -3.21 2.32
N VAL A 52 -11.11 -3.70 2.91
CA VAL A 52 -9.73 -3.41 2.50
C VAL A 52 -9.11 -4.66 1.90
N LYS A 53 -8.50 -4.54 0.72
CA LYS A 53 -7.78 -5.66 0.09
C LYS A 53 -6.38 -5.78 0.67
N LEU A 54 -6.03 -6.97 1.12
CA LEU A 54 -4.73 -7.30 1.69
C LEU A 54 -4.17 -8.51 0.96
N VAL A 55 -2.88 -8.49 0.63
CA VAL A 55 -2.18 -9.68 0.14
C VAL A 55 -1.12 -10.13 1.14
N PHE A 56 -1.13 -11.42 1.49
CA PHE A 56 -0.12 -12.07 2.31
C PHE A 56 0.86 -12.84 1.42
N VAL A 57 2.08 -12.35 1.29
CA VAL A 57 3.15 -12.99 0.52
C VAL A 57 3.87 -13.99 1.40
N HIS A 58 3.71 -15.26 1.09
CA HIS A 58 4.31 -16.32 1.88
C HIS A 58 4.63 -17.55 1.03
N HIS A 59 5.44 -18.41 1.63
CA HIS A 59 5.51 -19.82 1.27
C HIS A 59 5.52 -20.67 2.55
N SER A 60 5.48 -21.99 2.39
CA SER A 60 5.68 -22.96 3.49
C SER A 60 4.76 -22.69 4.69
N CYS A 61 5.31 -22.43 5.88
CA CYS A 61 4.55 -22.23 7.12
C CYS A 61 3.54 -21.07 7.09
N GLY A 62 3.58 -20.18 6.10
CA GLY A 62 2.56 -19.14 5.96
C GLY A 62 1.17 -19.70 5.66
N ASP A 63 1.10 -20.84 4.97
CA ASP A 63 -0.16 -21.54 4.73
C ASP A 63 -0.84 -21.94 6.04
N ASN A 64 -0.06 -22.48 6.99
CA ASN A 64 -0.55 -22.82 8.32
C ASN A 64 -1.00 -21.60 9.13
N TRP A 65 -0.42 -20.42 8.90
CA TRP A 65 -0.85 -19.21 9.60
C TRP A 65 -2.22 -18.75 9.11
N LEU A 66 -2.43 -18.78 7.79
CA LEU A 66 -3.70 -18.35 7.18
C LEU A 66 -4.82 -19.38 7.37
N SER A 67 -4.52 -20.66 7.23
CA SER A 67 -5.53 -21.69 7.07
C SER A 67 -6.45 -21.87 8.27
N THR A 68 -7.74 -22.03 7.99
CA THR A 68 -8.79 -22.47 8.93
C THR A 68 -8.37 -23.76 9.60
N GLY A 69 -8.59 -23.85 10.91
CA GLY A 69 -8.22 -25.03 11.71
C GLY A 69 -6.74 -25.11 12.09
N ASN A 70 -5.89 -24.22 11.56
CA ASN A 70 -4.51 -24.04 12.00
C ASN A 70 -4.37 -22.69 12.74
N GLY A 71 -3.66 -21.72 12.17
CA GLY A 71 -3.48 -20.39 12.75
C GLY A 71 -4.73 -19.49 12.63
N GLY A 72 -5.59 -19.72 11.64
CA GLY A 72 -6.86 -19.01 11.48
C GLY A 72 -6.73 -17.51 11.16
N LEU A 73 -5.55 -17.04 10.74
CA LEU A 73 -5.33 -15.62 10.44
C LEU A 73 -6.21 -15.13 9.29
N GLY A 74 -6.42 -15.95 8.25
CA GLY A 74 -7.27 -15.60 7.12
C GLY A 74 -8.73 -15.35 7.53
N ASP A 75 -9.28 -16.23 8.38
CA ASP A 75 -10.63 -16.08 8.93
C ASP A 75 -10.74 -14.85 9.84
N ALA A 76 -9.74 -14.62 10.71
CA ALA A 76 -9.72 -13.48 11.60
C ALA A 76 -9.68 -12.16 10.83
N LEU A 77 -8.85 -12.06 9.77
CA LEU A 77 -8.80 -10.90 8.90
C LEU A 77 -10.13 -10.72 8.12
N GLY A 78 -10.69 -11.80 7.60
CA GLY A 78 -11.99 -11.79 6.92
C GLY A 78 -13.13 -11.28 7.81
N ALA A 79 -13.18 -11.70 9.08
CA ALA A 79 -14.16 -11.22 10.05
C ALA A 79 -14.01 -9.71 10.39
N ASN A 80 -12.87 -9.10 10.04
CA ASN A 80 -12.54 -7.71 10.32
C ASN A 80 -12.42 -6.86 9.05
N ASN A 81 -13.22 -7.15 8.02
CA ASN A 81 -13.31 -6.37 6.77
C ASN A 81 -12.03 -6.37 5.90
N TYR A 82 -11.18 -7.38 6.02
CA TYR A 82 -10.07 -7.56 5.08
C TYR A 82 -10.41 -8.64 4.04
N PHE A 83 -10.38 -8.28 2.77
CA PHE A 83 -10.40 -9.24 1.67
C PHE A 83 -8.98 -9.76 1.45
N VAL A 84 -8.68 -10.94 2.00
CA VAL A 84 -7.32 -11.51 2.03
C VAL A 84 -7.02 -12.31 0.77
N SER A 85 -6.02 -11.90 0.02
CA SER A 85 -5.31 -12.69 -1.00
C SER A 85 -4.01 -13.25 -0.44
N ASP A 86 -3.49 -14.31 -1.04
CA ASP A 86 -2.18 -14.83 -0.69
C ASP A 86 -1.43 -15.40 -1.89
N THR A 87 -0.12 -15.46 -1.77
CA THR A 87 0.78 -16.11 -2.74
C THR A 87 1.28 -17.42 -2.17
N TYR A 88 1.90 -18.26 -3.01
CA TYR A 88 2.57 -19.48 -2.54
C TYR A 88 3.72 -19.87 -3.49
N TYR A 89 4.31 -21.06 -3.30
CA TYR A 89 5.29 -21.64 -4.22
C TYR A 89 4.82 -21.57 -5.68
N GLY A 90 5.74 -21.21 -6.58
CA GLY A 90 5.51 -21.05 -8.02
C GLY A 90 4.64 -19.87 -8.43
N TRP A 91 4.10 -19.08 -7.49
CA TRP A 91 3.22 -17.97 -7.82
C TRP A 91 3.97 -16.82 -8.53
N GLY A 92 3.27 -16.16 -9.46
CA GLY A 92 3.68 -14.89 -10.05
C GLY A 92 4.69 -15.00 -11.21
N PRO A 93 5.04 -13.86 -11.82
CA PRO A 93 5.95 -13.82 -12.96
C PRO A 93 7.29 -14.50 -12.65
N GLY A 94 7.69 -15.47 -13.48
CA GLY A 94 8.93 -16.22 -13.31
C GLY A 94 9.02 -17.08 -12.04
N GLY A 95 7.89 -17.39 -11.39
CA GLY A 95 7.87 -18.18 -10.15
C GLY A 95 8.42 -17.44 -8.94
N ILE A 96 8.31 -16.11 -8.90
CA ILE A 96 8.85 -15.27 -7.83
C ILE A 96 8.38 -15.69 -6.42
N GLY A 97 7.21 -16.35 -6.31
CA GLY A 97 6.70 -16.95 -5.07
C GLY A 97 7.62 -17.97 -4.39
N ASP A 98 8.58 -18.57 -5.12
CA ASP A 98 9.59 -19.44 -4.53
C ASP A 98 10.63 -18.66 -3.70
N ASN A 99 10.74 -17.34 -3.93
CA ASN A 99 11.79 -16.49 -3.40
C ASN A 99 11.27 -15.57 -2.28
N THR A 100 11.06 -16.09 -1.07
CA THR A 100 10.53 -15.31 0.08
C THR A 100 11.44 -15.29 1.31
N ASP A 101 12.73 -15.59 1.13
CA ASP A 101 13.76 -15.40 2.15
C ASP A 101 14.14 -13.92 2.28
N ILE A 102 14.78 -13.54 3.38
CA ILE A 102 15.09 -12.13 3.69
C ILE A 102 15.80 -11.45 2.52
N GLY A 103 16.83 -12.06 1.96
CA GLY A 103 17.56 -11.53 0.80
C GLY A 103 16.71 -11.39 -0.46
N HIS A 104 15.73 -12.27 -0.64
CA HIS A 104 14.85 -12.27 -1.80
C HIS A 104 13.86 -11.09 -1.81
N TRP A 105 13.49 -10.51 -0.67
CA TRP A 105 12.59 -9.35 -0.66
C TRP A 105 13.13 -8.15 -1.44
N TRP A 106 14.47 -8.05 -1.57
CA TRP A 106 15.06 -7.08 -2.47
C TRP A 106 14.65 -7.32 -3.94
N LEU A 107 14.57 -8.57 -4.40
CA LEU A 107 14.11 -8.89 -5.77
C LEU A 107 12.67 -8.41 -6.01
N TRP A 108 11.79 -8.63 -5.03
CA TRP A 108 10.40 -8.21 -5.07
C TRP A 108 10.23 -6.70 -5.20
N PHE A 109 10.92 -5.93 -4.36
CA PHE A 109 10.59 -4.51 -4.14
C PHE A 109 11.65 -3.52 -4.65
N ARG A 110 12.87 -3.96 -4.95
CA ARG A 110 13.97 -3.04 -5.34
C ARG A 110 14.79 -3.54 -6.54
N GLY A 111 14.64 -4.80 -6.91
CA GLY A 111 15.37 -5.42 -8.01
C GLY A 111 14.91 -4.94 -9.39
N PRO A 112 15.66 -5.27 -10.46
CA PRO A 112 15.36 -4.80 -11.82
C PRO A 112 13.97 -5.20 -12.34
N HIS A 113 13.43 -6.32 -11.88
CA HIS A 113 12.10 -6.83 -12.23
C HIS A 113 11.01 -6.50 -11.22
N SER A 114 11.34 -5.70 -10.18
CA SER A 114 10.39 -5.32 -9.13
C SER A 114 9.08 -4.76 -9.69
N PRO A 115 9.05 -3.84 -10.68
CA PRO A 115 7.78 -3.34 -11.22
C PRO A 115 6.86 -4.43 -11.74
N THR A 116 7.41 -5.47 -12.37
CA THR A 116 6.64 -6.63 -12.88
C THR A 116 6.07 -7.46 -11.73
N TYR A 117 6.85 -7.71 -10.68
CA TYR A 117 6.39 -8.48 -9.53
C TYR A 117 5.36 -7.72 -8.70
N THR A 118 5.58 -6.43 -8.45
CA THR A 118 4.70 -5.61 -7.62
C THR A 118 3.38 -5.34 -8.33
N GLN A 119 3.37 -5.14 -9.65
CA GLN A 119 2.13 -5.03 -10.41
C GLN A 119 1.27 -6.30 -10.26
N ALA A 120 1.86 -7.48 -10.50
CA ALA A 120 1.15 -8.75 -10.33
C ALA A 120 0.65 -8.95 -8.88
N LEU A 121 1.43 -8.48 -7.90
CA LEU A 121 1.08 -8.55 -6.48
C LEU A 121 -0.08 -7.61 -6.12
N TYR A 122 -0.10 -6.39 -6.67
CA TYR A 122 -1.18 -5.43 -6.43
C TYR A 122 -2.50 -5.90 -7.03
N GLU A 123 -2.46 -6.54 -8.20
CA GLU A 123 -3.66 -6.98 -8.91
C GLU A 123 -4.22 -8.33 -8.39
N THR A 124 -3.47 -9.09 -7.60
CA THR A 124 -3.84 -10.48 -7.29
C THR A 124 -5.04 -10.61 -6.36
N THR A 125 -5.93 -11.55 -6.72
CA THR A 125 -7.04 -12.04 -5.90
C THR A 125 -6.86 -13.51 -5.50
N ASN A 126 -5.66 -14.05 -5.74
CA ASN A 126 -5.32 -15.45 -5.51
C ASN A 126 -5.66 -15.88 -4.08
N GLN A 127 -6.09 -17.13 -3.95
CA GLN A 127 -6.34 -17.78 -2.67
C GLN A 127 -5.74 -19.18 -2.72
N HIS A 128 -4.59 -19.35 -2.08
CA HIS A 128 -3.92 -20.63 -1.92
C HIS A 128 -4.33 -21.30 -0.61
N ALA A 129 -4.16 -20.63 0.52
CA ALA A 129 -4.54 -21.18 1.82
C ALA A 129 -6.06 -21.30 1.99
N THR A 130 -6.49 -22.20 2.87
CA THR A 130 -7.92 -22.47 3.09
C THR A 130 -8.48 -21.53 4.14
N TYR A 131 -9.27 -20.52 3.76
CA TYR A 131 -9.91 -19.60 4.71
C TYR A 131 -11.17 -18.96 4.11
N THR A 132 -12.00 -18.36 4.95
CA THR A 132 -13.27 -17.75 4.54
C THR A 132 -13.09 -16.28 4.14
N ARG A 133 -13.66 -15.89 2.99
CA ARG A 133 -13.86 -14.48 2.60
C ARG A 133 -15.35 -14.16 2.74
N PRO A 134 -15.82 -13.58 3.87
CA PRO A 134 -17.25 -13.37 4.11
C PRO A 134 -17.87 -12.25 3.25
N MET A 135 -17.04 -11.51 2.52
CA MET A 135 -17.41 -10.42 1.61
C MET A 135 -17.00 -10.73 0.17
N SER A 136 -17.70 -10.14 -0.79
CA SER A 136 -17.28 -10.16 -2.20
C SER A 136 -16.02 -9.32 -2.42
N ASP A 137 -15.26 -9.63 -3.48
CA ASP A 137 -14.13 -8.79 -3.91
C ASP A 137 -14.63 -7.37 -4.21
N PRO A 138 -14.12 -6.33 -3.52
CA PRO A 138 -14.52 -4.95 -3.78
C PRO A 138 -13.92 -4.38 -5.07
N GLY A 139 -13.08 -5.13 -5.79
CA GLY A 139 -12.32 -4.66 -6.93
C GLY A 139 -11.10 -3.81 -6.53
N GLY A 140 -10.35 -3.33 -7.51
CA GLY A 140 -9.12 -2.56 -7.29
C GLY A 140 -7.95 -3.39 -6.77
N GLU A 141 -6.87 -2.70 -6.44
CA GLU A 141 -5.60 -3.29 -5.99
C GLU A 141 -5.58 -3.64 -4.50
N ASN A 142 -4.68 -4.55 -4.12
CA ASN A 142 -4.27 -4.74 -2.74
C ASN A 142 -3.68 -3.44 -2.18
N GLN A 143 -4.21 -3.01 -1.03
CA GLN A 143 -3.84 -1.79 -0.32
C GLN A 143 -2.90 -2.08 0.85
N ILE A 144 -2.86 -3.33 1.31
CA ILE A 144 -1.92 -3.76 2.34
C ILE A 144 -1.11 -4.92 1.76
N ILE A 145 0.22 -4.78 1.77
CA ILE A 145 1.11 -5.91 1.55
C ILE A 145 1.65 -6.36 2.89
N MET A 146 1.38 -7.61 3.24
CA MET A 146 2.02 -8.28 4.35
C MET A 146 2.87 -9.41 3.79
N PHE A 147 4.10 -9.58 4.27
CA PHE A 147 4.99 -10.62 3.77
C PHE A 147 5.75 -11.29 4.91
N LYS A 148 6.09 -12.57 4.72
CA LYS A 148 6.69 -13.39 5.77
C LYS A 148 7.73 -14.36 5.23
N SER A 149 8.97 -14.21 5.68
CA SER A 149 10.02 -15.21 5.49
C SER A 149 9.82 -16.46 6.37
N CYS A 150 10.23 -17.63 5.86
CA CYS A 150 10.07 -18.89 6.58
C CYS A 150 11.11 -19.09 7.70
N PHE A 151 10.90 -20.12 8.54
CA PHE A 151 11.69 -20.38 9.74
C PHE A 151 13.23 -20.41 9.56
N PRO A 152 13.83 -20.86 8.43
CA PRO A 152 15.29 -20.88 8.29
C PRO A 152 15.89 -19.48 8.33
N ASN A 153 15.10 -18.46 7.99
CA ASN A 153 15.54 -17.06 8.00
C ASN A 153 15.86 -16.56 9.42
N SER A 154 15.39 -17.24 10.45
CA SER A 154 15.71 -16.91 11.85
C SER A 154 17.15 -17.30 12.24
N HIS A 155 17.84 -18.13 11.45
CA HIS A 155 19.22 -18.53 11.71
C HIS A 155 20.22 -17.52 11.14
N LEU A 156 20.16 -16.28 11.63
CA LEU A 156 21.09 -15.21 11.23
C LEU A 156 22.47 -15.40 11.89
N GLY A 157 23.52 -15.36 11.07
CA GLY A 157 24.91 -15.31 11.56
C GLY A 157 25.35 -13.89 11.97
N GLY A 158 26.59 -13.77 12.45
CA GLY A 158 27.18 -12.50 12.91
C GLY A 158 26.76 -12.12 14.33
N ASN A 159 26.96 -10.85 14.70
CA ASN A 159 26.57 -10.35 16.01
C ASN A 159 25.23 -9.59 15.94
N PRO A 160 24.35 -9.72 16.94
CA PRO A 160 23.09 -8.95 17.01
C PRO A 160 23.27 -7.43 16.91
N ASP A 161 24.41 -6.92 17.39
CA ASP A 161 24.73 -5.49 17.42
C ASP A 161 25.42 -4.98 16.14
N ASP A 162 25.72 -5.86 15.17
CA ASP A 162 26.36 -5.43 13.93
C ASP A 162 25.49 -4.36 13.23
N PRO A 163 26.09 -3.27 12.70
CA PRO A 163 25.35 -2.23 12.01
C PRO A 163 24.76 -2.75 10.70
N PRO A 164 23.71 -2.11 10.16
CA PRO A 164 23.20 -2.46 8.84
C PRO A 164 24.28 -2.29 7.77
N THR A 165 24.42 -3.29 6.90
CA THR A 165 25.26 -3.17 5.70
C THR A 165 24.73 -2.04 4.80
N THR A 166 25.63 -1.15 4.37
CA THR A 166 25.34 -0.03 3.47
C THR A 166 25.94 -0.27 2.08
N GLY A 167 25.33 0.27 1.03
CA GLY A 167 25.84 0.14 -0.34
C GLY A 167 25.52 -1.23 -0.93
N ASP A 168 26.54 -1.94 -1.39
CA ASP A 168 26.39 -3.28 -1.99
C ASP A 168 26.25 -4.34 -0.90
N ASN A 169 24.99 -4.74 -0.67
CA ASN A 169 24.66 -5.80 0.26
C ASN A 169 24.68 -7.18 -0.44
N PRO A 170 25.58 -8.10 -0.07
CA PRO A 170 25.74 -9.39 -0.75
C PRO A 170 24.58 -10.36 -0.50
N LEU A 171 23.68 -10.06 0.43
CA LEU A 171 22.48 -10.87 0.68
C LEU A 171 21.35 -10.60 -0.34
N ARG A 172 21.44 -9.53 -1.14
CA ARG A 172 20.40 -9.22 -2.14
C ARG A 172 20.21 -10.39 -3.10
N GLY A 173 18.97 -10.89 -3.19
CA GLY A 173 18.61 -12.01 -4.04
C GLY A 173 19.14 -13.37 -3.59
N GLN A 174 19.64 -13.49 -2.35
CA GLN A 174 20.13 -14.75 -1.80
C GLN A 174 19.12 -15.37 -0.84
N SER A 175 19.16 -16.70 -0.73
CA SER A 175 18.39 -17.47 0.24
C SER A 175 19.03 -17.44 1.63
N SER A 176 18.27 -17.94 2.60
CA SER A 176 18.68 -18.13 4.00
C SER A 176 19.84 -19.10 4.19
N SER A 177 20.18 -19.93 3.20
CA SER A 177 21.35 -20.80 3.23
C SER A 177 22.65 -20.11 2.83
N SER A 178 22.59 -18.84 2.42
CA SER A 178 23.77 -18.08 2.02
C SER A 178 24.71 -17.81 3.18
N ALA A 179 26.01 -17.84 2.94
CA ALA A 179 27.02 -17.39 3.92
C ALA A 179 26.85 -15.90 4.28
N TYR A 180 26.12 -15.13 3.46
CA TYR A 180 25.80 -13.73 3.70
C TYR A 180 24.54 -13.52 4.56
N HIS A 181 23.87 -14.59 5.01
CA HIS A 181 22.67 -14.50 5.86
C HIS A 181 23.01 -14.11 7.30
N THR A 182 23.43 -12.86 7.47
CA THR A 182 23.90 -12.27 8.73
C THR A 182 22.97 -11.15 9.21
N VAL A 183 23.05 -10.82 10.50
CA VAL A 183 22.29 -9.71 11.11
C VAL A 183 22.54 -8.39 10.37
N ALA A 184 23.80 -8.04 10.11
CA ALA A 184 24.17 -6.81 9.40
C ALA A 184 23.49 -6.72 8.02
N ASN A 185 23.54 -7.80 7.25
CA ASN A 185 22.97 -7.83 5.91
C ASN A 185 21.43 -7.85 5.94
N ALA A 186 20.81 -8.55 6.89
CA ALA A 186 19.35 -8.54 7.06
C ALA A 186 18.82 -7.14 7.42
N LYS A 187 19.50 -6.42 8.33
CA LYS A 187 19.20 -5.01 8.62
C LYS A 187 19.38 -4.12 7.38
N GLY A 188 20.42 -4.39 6.58
CA GLY A 188 20.63 -3.72 5.30
C GLY A 188 19.46 -3.94 4.30
N ILE A 189 18.95 -5.17 4.19
CA ILE A 189 17.77 -5.46 3.37
C ILE A 189 16.55 -4.71 3.90
N TYR A 190 16.32 -4.71 5.22
CA TYR A 190 15.22 -3.95 5.81
C TYR A 190 15.29 -2.46 5.43
N ASN A 191 16.48 -1.84 5.49
CA ASN A 191 16.67 -0.46 5.05
C ASN A 191 16.40 -0.28 3.54
N ASP A 192 16.78 -1.24 2.69
CA ASP A 192 16.43 -1.22 1.27
C ASP A 192 14.90 -1.24 1.07
N LEU A 193 14.16 -2.01 1.87
CA LEU A 193 12.70 -2.08 1.81
C LEU A 193 12.04 -0.78 2.29
N LEU A 194 12.56 -0.15 3.34
CA LEU A 194 12.03 1.11 3.85
C LEU A 194 11.99 2.21 2.77
N VAL A 195 13.00 2.26 1.90
CA VAL A 195 13.02 3.20 0.77
C VAL A 195 11.89 2.94 -0.22
N TYR A 196 11.58 1.67 -0.51
CA TYR A 196 10.45 1.33 -1.39
C TYR A 196 9.12 1.77 -0.75
N PHE A 197 8.87 1.34 0.49
CA PHE A 197 7.59 1.60 1.17
C PHE A 197 7.41 3.07 1.58
N ALA A 198 8.49 3.85 1.69
CA ALA A 198 8.39 5.31 1.82
C ALA A 198 7.72 5.95 0.60
N ALA A 199 7.91 5.40 -0.61
CA ALA A 199 7.28 5.87 -1.84
C ALA A 199 5.92 5.23 -2.13
N HIS A 200 5.56 4.15 -1.42
CA HIS A 200 4.34 3.36 -1.64
C HIS A 200 3.52 3.26 -0.34
N ARG A 201 3.25 4.42 0.28
CA ARG A 201 2.51 4.49 1.55
C ARG A 201 1.06 4.05 1.44
N ASP A 202 0.53 3.98 0.21
CA ASP A 202 -0.77 3.42 -0.12
C ASP A 202 -0.82 1.88 -0.07
N LYS A 203 0.33 1.23 0.16
CA LYS A 203 0.51 -0.23 0.25
C LYS A 203 0.84 -0.76 1.65
N LEU A 204 0.62 0.07 2.68
CA LEU A 204 0.94 -0.21 4.09
C LEU A 204 -0.30 -0.52 4.94
#